data_AF-A0A378W278-F1
#
_entry.id   AF-A0A378W278-F1
#
_cell.length_a   1.000
_cell.length_b   1.000
_cell.length_c   1.000
_cell.angle_alpha   90.00
_cell.angle_beta   90.00
_cell.angle_gamma   90.00
#
_symmetry.space_group_name_H-M   'P 1'
#
loop_
_entity.id
_entity.type
_entity.pdbx_description
1 polymer ?
#
loop_
_entity_poly.entity_id
_entity_poly.type
_entity_poly.pdbx_seq_one_letter_code
_entity_poly.pdbx_strand_id
1 'polypeptide(L)' 'MNDVFANWKPLGKDTLNVNLSVNNVFDKFYYPHSQRWTNTLPGVGRDVRLGVNYKF' A
#
# COMPACT_ATOMS: atom_id res chain seq x y z
N MET A 1 3.96 -11.21 -0.58
CA MET A 1 3.88 -9.79 -0.95
C MET A 1 4.87 -9.06 -0.08
N ASN A 2 5.61 -8.11 -0.63
CA ASN A 2 6.52 -7.28 0.14
C ASN A 2 6.04 -5.85 -0.01
N ASP A 3 5.65 -5.25 1.10
CA ASP A 3 5.12 -3.89 1.14
C ASP A 3 6.07 -3.03 1.98
N VAL A 4 6.33 -1.82 1.52
CA VAL A 4 7.14 -0.83 2.24
C VAL A 4 6.30 0.40 2.45
N PHE A 5 6.26 0.91 3.67
CA PHE A 5 5.51 2.09 4.01
C PHE A 5 6.36 3.06 4.83
N ALA A 6 6.09 4.35 4.64
CA ALA A 6 6.66 5.45 5.38
C ALA A 6 5.52 6.38 5.82
N ASN A 7 5.55 6.78 7.08
CA ASN A 7 4.68 7.82 7.61
C ASN A 7 5.57 8.97 8.10
N TRP A 8 5.39 10.14 7.51
CA TRP A 8 6.08 11.35 7.88
C TRP A 8 5.10 12.32 8.54
N LYS A 9 5.48 12.83 9.71
CA LYS A 9 4.73 13.83 10.48
C LYS A 9 5.51 15.15 10.46
N PRO A 10 5.26 16.04 9.47
CA PRO A 10 6.10 17.23 9.26
C PRO A 10 6.06 18.19 10.45
N LEU A 11 4.93 18.23 11.16
CA LEU A 11 4.70 19.15 12.27
C LEU A 11 5.13 18.58 13.63
N GLY A 12 5.67 17.35 13.68
CA GLY A 12 6.00 16.64 14.92
C GLY A 12 4.76 16.29 15.78
N LYS A 13 3.56 16.51 15.24
CA LYS A 13 2.26 16.32 15.86
C LYS A 13 1.36 15.55 14.89
N ASP A 14 0.33 14.91 15.40
CA ASP A 14 -0.62 14.10 14.61
C ASP A 14 -1.62 14.93 13.79
N THR A 15 -1.41 16.24 13.69
CA THR A 15 -2.24 17.18 12.92
C THR A 15 -1.99 17.08 11.42
N LEU A 16 -0.80 16.65 11.00
CA LEU A 16 -0.46 16.45 9.58
C LEU A 16 0.32 15.15 9.42
N ASN A 17 -0.26 14.19 8.69
CA ASN A 17 0.46 12.97 8.32
C ASN A 17 0.55 12.87 6.81
N VAL A 18 1.75 12.57 6.34
CA VAL A 18 2.06 12.20 4.96
C VAL A 18 2.41 10.72 4.96
N ASN A 19 1.61 9.92 4.28
CA ASN A 19 1.74 8.48 4.20
C ASN A 19 2.17 8.11 2.78
N LEU A 20 3.31 7.45 2.65
CA LEU A 20 3.77 6.86 1.41
C LEU A 20 3.80 5.34 1.59
N SER A 21 3.16 4.60 0.69
CA SER A 21 3.22 3.14 0.69
C SER A 21 3.48 2.62 -0.71
N VAL A 22 4.38 1.67 -0.83
CA VAL A 22 4.61 0.88 -2.03
C VAL A 22 4.22 -0.56 -1.70
N ASN A 23 3.06 -0.97 -2.18
CA ASN A 23 2.58 -2.34 -2.04
C ASN A 23 3.12 -3.17 -3.21
N ASN A 24 3.43 -4.43 -2.93
CA ASN A 24 4.01 -5.37 -3.88
C ASN A 24 5.25 -4.78 -4.61
N VAL A 25 6.27 -4.41 -3.84
CA VAL A 25 7.49 -3.75 -4.34
C VAL A 25 8.15 -4.53 -5.49
N PHE A 26 8.14 -5.86 -5.41
CA PHE A 26 8.73 -6.74 -6.44
C PHE A 26 7.79 -7.04 -7.61
N ASP A 27 6.62 -6.40 -7.66
CA ASP A 27 5.60 -6.59 -8.71
C ASP A 27 5.29 -8.08 -8.95
N LYS A 28 5.16 -8.83 -7.85
CA LYS A 28 4.93 -10.26 -7.92
C LYS A 28 3.54 -10.53 -8.48
N PHE A 29 3.47 -11.16 -9.63
CA PHE A 29 2.22 -11.69 -10.17
C PHE A 29 1.81 -12.93 -9.37
N TYR A 30 0.63 -12.90 -8.77
CA TYR A 30 0.11 -13.98 -7.94
C TYR A 30 -1.41 -14.01 -7.96
N TYR A 31 -1.97 -15.16 -7.58
CA TYR A 31 -3.40 -15.33 -7.36
C TYR A 31 -3.63 -15.56 -5.86
N PRO A 32 -4.40 -14.69 -5.18
CA PRO A 32 -4.84 -14.93 -3.80
C PRO A 32 -5.44 -16.34 -3.63
N HIS A 33 -5.24 -16.99 -2.48
CA HIS A 33 -5.81 -18.33 -2.24
C HIS A 33 -7.30 -18.29 -1.87
N SER A 34 -7.82 -17.13 -1.47
CA SER A 34 -9.24 -16.92 -1.15
C SER A 34 -10.09 -16.67 -2.41
N GLN A 35 -9.92 -17.51 -3.44
CA GLN A 35 -10.73 -17.51 -4.67
C GLN A 35 -10.78 -18.90 -5.29
N ARG A 36 -11.58 -19.08 -6.34
CA ARG A 36 -11.56 -20.33 -7.12
C ARG A 36 -10.15 -20.55 -7.68
N TRP A 37 -9.61 -21.74 -7.48
CA TRP A 37 -8.24 -22.13 -7.88
C TRP A 37 -7.94 -21.90 -9.38
N THR A 38 -8.98 -21.80 -10.21
CA THR A 38 -8.90 -21.51 -11.64
C THR A 38 -8.52 -20.05 -11.91
N ASN A 39 -7.29 -19.64 -11.53
CA ASN A 39 -6.61 -18.38 -11.91
C ASN A 39 -7.53 -17.20 -12.24
N THR A 40 -8.46 -16.89 -11.33
CA THR A 40 -9.59 -16.00 -11.64
C THR A 40 -9.19 -14.54 -11.57
N LEU A 41 -8.90 -14.05 -10.37
CA LEU A 41 -8.51 -12.65 -10.13
C LEU A 41 -7.05 -12.61 -9.65
N PRO A 42 -6.13 -12.07 -10.46
CA PRO A 42 -4.78 -11.83 -9.99
C PRO A 42 -4.80 -10.75 -8.90
N GLY A 43 -3.87 -10.86 -7.96
CA GLY A 43 -3.69 -9.83 -6.94
C GLY A 43 -3.12 -8.54 -7.50
N VAL A 44 -3.29 -7.48 -6.72
CA VAL A 44 -2.53 -6.23 -6.73
C VAL A 44 -1.11 -6.34 -7.35
N GLY A 45 -0.81 -5.84 -8.55
CA GLY A 45 0.59 -5.59 -8.95
C GLY A 45 1.26 -4.54 -8.04
N ARG A 46 2.39 -3.99 -8.45
CA ARG A 46 3.01 -2.87 -7.72
C ARG A 46 2.05 -1.69 -7.65
N ASP A 47 1.80 -1.20 -6.43
CA ASP A 47 0.89 -0.08 -6.18
C ASP A 47 1.57 0.95 -5.27
N VAL A 48 1.84 2.13 -5.82
CA VAL A 48 2.45 3.26 -5.10
C VAL A 48 1.36 4.23 -4.71
N ARG A 49 1.16 4.42 -3.41
CA ARG A 49 0.15 5.32 -2.86
C ARG A 49 0.79 6.41 -2.01
N LEU A 50 0.34 7.64 -2.23
CA LEU A 50 0.65 8.79 -1.40
C LEU A 50 -0.66 9.35 -0.85
N GLY A 51 -0.77 9.41 0.47
CA GLY A 51 -1.91 9.96 1.18
C GLY A 51 -1.47 11.08 2.11
N VAL A 52 -2.24 12.15 2.18
CA VAL A 52 -2.02 13.25 3.13
C VAL A 52 -3.29 13.41 3.94
N ASN A 53 -3.17 13.45 5.26
CA ASN A 53 -4.26 13.80 6.14
C ASN A 53 -3.90 15.03 6.97
N TYR A 54 -4.88 15.89 7.19
CA TYR A 54 -4.73 17.12 7.94
C TYR A 54 -5.92 17.31 8.87
N LYS A 55 -5.65 17.57 10.14
CA LYS A 55 -6.63 17.90 11.17
C LYS A 55 -6.32 19.28 11.74
N PHE A 56 -7.37 20.09 11.84
CA PHE A 56 -7.37 21.45 12.38
C PHE A 56 -8.15 21.51 13.70
#